data_AF-J9F9W7-F1
#
_entry.id   AF-J9F9W7-F1
#
_cell.length_a   1.000
_cell.length_b   1.000
_cell.length_c   1.000
_cell.angle_alpha   90.00
_cell.angle_beta   90.00
_cell.angle_gamma   90.00
#
_symmetry.space_group_name_H-M   'P 1'
#
loop_
_entity.id
_entity.type
_entity.pdbx_description
1 polymer ?
#
loop_
_entity_poly.entity_id
_entity_poly.type
_entity_poly.pdbx_seq_one_letter_code
_entity_poly.pdbx_strand_id
1 'polypeptide(L)'
;VTYRKETDETSGLHEKIIIESKDRTKVPEAEIVDANGNVLKTYSLPVGAHLMIDNGAELKAGDVFIKTPRATGNAGDITGGLPRVTELFEARNPSNPAIVSEIDGEVEFGKIKRGNREITVTSKIGEIKKYLVPLSKQILVQENDYVRAGTPLSDGAVTPS
;
A
#
# COMPACT_ATOMS: atom_id res chain seq x y z
N VAL A 1 -8.86 -16.09 1.29
CA VAL A 1 -7.59 -16.13 2.07
C VAL A 1 -6.76 -14.96 1.59
N THR A 2 -6.24 -14.15 2.50
CA THR A 2 -5.54 -12.88 2.21
C THR A 2 -4.05 -12.93 2.57
N TYR A 3 -3.53 -14.08 3.01
CA TYR A 3 -2.10 -14.29 3.23
C TYR A 3 -1.66 -15.70 2.79
N ARG A 4 -0.38 -15.86 2.45
CA ARG A 4 0.27 -17.14 2.19
C ARG A 4 1.35 -17.38 3.24
N LYS A 5 1.53 -18.63 3.66
CA LYS A 5 2.69 -19.03 4.46
C LYS A 5 3.80 -19.46 3.53
N GLU A 6 4.94 -18.79 3.61
CA GLU A 6 6.17 -19.14 2.91
C GLU A 6 7.22 -19.55 3.94
N THR A 7 8.13 -20.44 3.58
CA THR A 7 9.23 -20.82 4.46
C THR A 7 10.48 -20.31 3.81
N ASP A 8 11.18 -19.39 4.47
CA ASP A 8 12.48 -18.94 4.01
C ASP A 8 13.48 -20.09 4.16
N GLU A 9 13.99 -20.58 3.03
CA GLU A 9 14.93 -21.71 2.97
C GLU A 9 16.27 -21.41 3.67
N THR A 10 16.61 -20.13 3.85
CA THR A 10 17.88 -19.70 4.45
C THR A 10 17.80 -19.61 5.97
N SER A 11 16.70 -19.07 6.50
CA SER A 11 16.51 -18.85 7.94
C SER A 11 15.65 -19.90 8.63
N GLY A 12 14.92 -20.72 7.87
CA GLY A 12 13.95 -21.69 8.38
C GLY A 12 12.73 -21.03 9.03
N LEU A 13 12.59 -19.70 8.94
CA LEU A 13 11.46 -18.97 9.50
C LEU A 13 10.26 -19.06 8.56
N HIS A 14 9.09 -19.30 9.15
CA HIS A 14 7.83 -19.24 8.41
C HIS A 14 7.36 -17.78 8.34
N GLU A 15 7.31 -17.23 7.14
CA GLU A 15 6.81 -15.90 6.87
C GLU A 15 5.36 -15.96 6.41
N LYS A 16 4.55 -15.00 6.86
CA LYS A 16 3.17 -14.84 6.39
C LYS A 16 3.13 -13.61 5.49
N ILE A 17 3.04 -13.84 4.19
CA ILE A 17 3.05 -12.76 3.20
C ILE A 17 1.61 -12.45 2.81
N ILE A 18 1.22 -11.18 2.91
CA ILE A 18 -0.10 -10.70 2.48
C ILE A 18 -0.21 -10.83 0.96
N ILE A 19 -1.29 -11.45 0.50
CA ILE A 19 -1.57 -11.66 -0.92
C ILE A 19 -2.89 -10.99 -1.29
N GLU A 20 -2.99 -10.54 -2.53
CA GLU A 20 -4.27 -10.10 -3.09
C GLU A 20 -5.24 -11.28 -3.14
N SER A 21 -6.45 -11.08 -2.62
CA SER A 21 -7.51 -12.07 -2.73
C SER A 21 -8.04 -12.11 -4.17
N LYS A 22 -8.30 -13.32 -4.70
CA LYS A 22 -9.00 -13.48 -5.99
C LYS A 22 -10.39 -12.81 -5.99
N ASP A 23 -10.99 -12.71 -4.81
CA ASP A 23 -12.19 -11.95 -4.55
C ASP A 23 -11.82 -10.51 -4.18
N ARG A 24 -12.06 -9.58 -5.11
CA ARG A 24 -11.75 -8.15 -4.99
C ARG A 24 -12.55 -7.42 -3.91
N THR A 25 -13.57 -8.07 -3.33
CA THR A 25 -14.29 -7.51 -2.17
C THR A 25 -13.54 -7.73 -0.86
N LYS A 26 -12.61 -8.70 -0.81
CA LYS A 26 -11.84 -9.03 0.39
C LYS A 26 -10.50 -8.30 0.35
N VAL A 27 -10.48 -7.17 1.02
CA VAL A 27 -9.27 -6.39 1.25
C VAL A 27 -8.53 -6.96 2.46
N PRO A 28 -7.20 -7.15 2.40
CA PRO A 28 -6.42 -7.50 3.58
C PRO A 28 -6.41 -6.33 4.58
N GLU A 29 -6.99 -6.55 5.76
CA GLU A 29 -7.03 -5.56 6.85
C GLU A 29 -6.72 -6.26 8.18
N ALA A 30 -6.16 -5.51 9.13
CA ALA A 30 -5.99 -5.90 10.52
C ALA A 30 -6.88 -5.04 11.41
N GLU A 31 -7.75 -5.69 12.18
CA GLU A 31 -8.57 -5.05 13.20
C GLU A 31 -7.92 -5.27 14.56
N ILE A 32 -7.62 -4.17 15.26
CA ILE A 32 -7.22 -4.21 16.66
C ILE A 32 -8.49 -4.13 17.49
N VAL A 33 -8.73 -5.17 18.28
CA VAL A 33 -9.92 -5.28 19.14
C VAL A 33 -9.55 -5.15 20.62
N ASP A 34 -10.49 -4.66 21.43
CA ASP A 34 -10.37 -4.71 22.89
C ASP A 34 -10.72 -6.10 23.45
N ALA A 35 -10.61 -6.27 24.77
CA ALA A 35 -10.96 -7.53 25.46
C ALA A 35 -12.44 -7.93 25.31
N ASN A 36 -13.32 -6.99 24.94
CA ASN A 36 -14.74 -7.21 24.71
C ASN A 36 -15.06 -7.49 23.23
N GLY A 37 -14.06 -7.46 22.34
CA GLY A 37 -14.23 -7.65 20.90
C GLY A 37 -14.64 -6.38 20.15
N ASN A 38 -14.61 -5.20 20.77
CA ASN A 38 -14.88 -3.95 20.06
C ASN A 38 -13.66 -3.54 19.23
N VAL A 39 -13.87 -3.21 17.96
CA VAL A 39 -12.82 -2.72 17.06
C VAL A 39 -12.36 -1.33 17.51
N LEU A 40 -11.14 -1.23 18.01
CA LEU A 40 -10.47 0.01 18.36
C LEU A 40 -9.94 0.72 17.12
N LYS A 41 -9.37 -0.04 16.18
CA LYS A 41 -8.73 0.51 14.99
C LYS A 41 -8.59 -0.52 13.88
N THR A 42 -8.77 -0.07 12.64
CA THR A 42 -8.59 -0.90 11.44
C THR A 42 -7.43 -0.37 10.62
N TYR A 43 -6.49 -1.24 10.28
CA TYR A 43 -5.33 -0.95 9.44
C TYR A 43 -5.39 -1.74 8.15
N SER A 44 -5.20 -1.09 7.02
CA SER A 44 -5.08 -1.75 5.72
C SER A 44 -3.69 -2.39 5.59
N LEU A 45 -3.65 -3.64 5.14
CA LEU A 45 -2.40 -4.39 4.98
C LEU A 45 -2.03 -4.44 3.49
N PRO A 46 -0.95 -3.77 3.06
CA PRO A 46 -0.55 -3.80 1.66
C PRO A 46 -0.10 -5.20 1.24
N VAL A 47 -0.30 -5.52 -0.03
CA VAL A 47 0.12 -6.78 -0.62
C VAL A 47 1.66 -6.86 -0.61
N GLY A 48 2.19 -8.03 -0.29
CA GLY A 48 3.62 -8.25 -0.13
C GLY A 48 4.17 -7.87 1.25
N ALA A 49 3.34 -7.35 2.17
CA ALA A 49 3.78 -7.15 3.55
C ALA A 49 3.88 -8.47 4.32
N HIS A 50 4.83 -8.53 5.24
CA HIS A 50 5.11 -9.68 6.09
C HIS A 50 4.40 -9.47 7.43
N LEU A 51 3.45 -10.36 7.74
CA LEU A 51 2.74 -10.38 9.00
C LEU A 51 3.60 -11.12 10.04
N MET A 52 3.94 -10.41 11.12
CA MET A 52 4.85 -10.89 12.17
C MET A 52 4.14 -11.67 13.28
N ILE A 53 2.80 -11.63 13.30
CA ILE A 53 1.97 -12.21 14.36
C ILE A 53 0.92 -13.17 13.78
N ASP A 54 0.29 -13.94 14.65
CA ASP A 54 -0.89 -14.75 14.32
C ASP A 54 -2.19 -13.98 14.61
N ASN A 55 -3.27 -14.41 13.94
CA ASN A 55 -4.59 -13.87 14.22
C ASN A 55 -4.98 -14.18 15.68
N GLY A 56 -5.44 -13.16 16.42
CA GLY A 56 -5.76 -13.27 17.84
C GLY A 56 -4.57 -13.11 18.79
N ALA A 57 -3.38 -12.77 18.31
CA ALA A 57 -2.26 -12.42 19.18
C ALA A 57 -2.53 -11.11 19.94
N GLU A 58 -2.14 -11.06 21.22
CA GLU A 58 -2.17 -9.83 22.01
C GLU A 58 -1.04 -8.89 21.57
N LEU A 59 -1.37 -7.59 21.43
CA LEU A 59 -0.43 -6.54 21.06
C LEU A 59 -0.39 -5.47 22.14
N LYS A 60 0.82 -4.98 22.44
CA LYS A 60 1.06 -3.81 23.28
C LYS A 60 1.41 -2.60 22.42
N ALA A 61 1.24 -1.41 23.00
CA ALA A 61 1.68 -0.19 22.34
C ALA A 61 3.20 -0.25 22.10
N GLY A 62 3.61 -0.08 20.84
CA GLY A 62 5.01 -0.19 20.39
C GLY A 62 5.36 -1.50 19.68
N ASP A 63 4.49 -2.50 19.72
CA ASP A 63 4.73 -3.77 19.02
C ASP A 63 4.57 -3.62 17.50
N VAL A 64 5.49 -4.26 16.77
CA VAL A 64 5.48 -4.30 15.30
C VAL A 64 4.80 -5.59 14.85
N PHE A 65 3.59 -5.48 14.30
CA PHE A 65 2.82 -6.63 13.83
C PHE A 65 2.90 -6.86 12.31
N ILE A 66 3.32 -5.85 11.55
CA ILE A 66 3.48 -5.89 10.10
C ILE A 66 4.81 -5.25 9.71
N LYS A 67 5.50 -5.85 8.74
CA LYS A 67 6.68 -5.26 8.10
C LYS A 67 6.46 -5.29 6.59
N THR A 68 6.50 -4.13 5.95
CA THR A 68 6.65 -4.08 4.50
C THR A 68 8.15 -4.12 4.20
N PRO A 69 8.70 -5.24 3.69
CA PRO A 69 10.08 -5.24 3.26
C PRO A 69 10.21 -4.16 2.20
N ARG A 70 11.17 -3.25 2.41
CA ARG A 70 11.60 -2.43 1.28
C ARG A 70 12.12 -3.42 0.26
N ALA A 71 11.74 -3.25 -1.01
CA ALA A 71 12.53 -3.82 -2.08
C ALA A 71 13.94 -3.23 -1.90
N THR A 72 14.80 -3.93 -1.15
CA THR A 72 16.23 -3.92 -1.43
C THR A 72 16.23 -4.19 -2.90
N GLY A 73 16.52 -3.15 -3.69
CA GLY A 73 16.53 -3.29 -5.13
C GLY A 73 17.23 -4.60 -5.35
N ASN A 74 16.52 -5.60 -5.89
CA ASN A 74 17.23 -6.69 -6.48
C ASN A 74 18.26 -5.95 -7.30
N ALA A 75 19.53 -6.18 -7.00
CA ALA A 75 20.61 -5.86 -7.91
C ALA A 75 20.23 -6.70 -9.12
N GLY A 76 19.27 -6.16 -9.87
CA GLY A 76 18.60 -6.78 -10.98
C GLY A 76 19.75 -6.87 -11.92
N ASP A 77 20.19 -8.10 -12.07
CA ASP A 77 21.12 -8.55 -13.07
C ASP A 77 21.28 -7.47 -14.14
N ILE A 78 22.37 -6.69 -14.08
CA ILE A 78 22.58 -5.53 -14.97
C ILE A 78 22.45 -5.98 -16.43
N THR A 79 22.67 -7.27 -16.68
CA THR A 79 22.55 -7.99 -17.94
C THR A 79 21.12 -8.37 -18.34
N GLY A 80 20.15 -8.45 -17.42
CA GLY A 80 18.72 -8.70 -17.70
C GLY A 80 17.81 -7.47 -17.57
N GLY A 81 18.34 -6.36 -17.05
CA GLY A 81 17.61 -5.18 -16.55
C GLY A 81 17.25 -4.07 -17.56
N LEU A 82 17.12 -4.35 -18.86
CA LEU A 82 16.63 -3.34 -19.82
C LEU A 82 15.12 -2.97 -19.78
N PRO A 83 14.17 -3.73 -19.16
CA PRO A 83 12.74 -3.42 -19.25
C PRO A 83 12.40 -1.99 -18.80
N ARG A 84 13.04 -1.51 -17.74
CA ARG A 84 12.77 -0.17 -17.22
C ARG A 84 13.33 0.92 -18.14
N VAL A 85 14.49 0.69 -18.75
CA VAL A 85 15.07 1.61 -19.74
C VAL A 85 14.17 1.67 -20.96
N THR A 86 13.74 0.53 -21.50
CA THR A 86 12.78 0.50 -22.62
C THR A 86 11.44 1.15 -22.26
N GLU A 87 10.91 0.94 -21.04
CA GLU A 87 9.69 1.62 -20.59
C GLU A 87 9.85 3.14 -20.56
N LEU A 88 11.00 3.65 -20.09
CA LEU A 88 11.28 5.09 -20.06
C LEU A 88 11.46 5.68 -21.46
N PHE A 89 12.16 4.97 -22.35
CA PHE A 89 12.36 5.41 -23.75
C PHE A 89 11.10 5.32 -24.60
N GLU A 90 10.24 4.33 -24.33
CA GLU A 90 8.94 4.16 -25.02
C GLU A 90 7.78 4.87 -24.31
N ALA A 91 8.06 5.60 -23.22
CA ALA A 91 7.06 6.25 -22.36
C ALA A 91 5.90 5.32 -21.93
N ARG A 92 6.21 4.04 -21.69
CA ARG A 92 5.22 3.05 -21.26
C ARG A 92 4.90 3.20 -19.78
N ASN A 93 3.66 2.87 -19.44
CA ASN A 93 3.24 2.81 -18.05
C ASN A 93 3.91 1.62 -17.32
N PRO A 94 4.48 1.85 -16.13
CA PRO A 94 5.03 0.78 -15.30
C PRO A 94 3.98 -0.26 -14.94
N SER A 95 4.43 -1.48 -14.66
CA SER A 95 3.58 -2.58 -14.17
C SER A 95 2.91 -2.25 -12.82
N ASN A 96 3.55 -1.46 -11.97
CA ASN A 96 2.97 -0.94 -10.72
C ASN A 96 3.02 0.61 -10.71
N PRO A 97 2.01 1.31 -11.27
CA PRO A 97 1.99 2.77 -11.33
C PRO A 97 1.57 3.41 -10.01
N ALA A 98 2.30 4.41 -9.53
CA ALA A 98 1.87 5.22 -8.38
C ALA A 98 0.68 6.10 -8.76
N ILE A 99 -0.26 6.28 -7.84
CA ILE A 99 -1.29 7.31 -7.97
C ILE A 99 -0.71 8.60 -7.42
N VAL A 100 -0.78 9.67 -8.22
CA VAL A 100 -0.10 10.94 -7.94
C VAL A 100 -1.12 12.06 -7.83
N SER A 101 -0.93 12.97 -6.88
CA SER A 101 -1.75 14.18 -6.78
C SER A 101 -1.47 15.09 -7.96
N GLU A 102 -2.52 15.57 -8.61
CA GLU A 102 -2.41 16.51 -9.73
C GLU A 102 -2.47 17.97 -9.26
N ILE A 103 -2.89 18.20 -8.01
CA ILE A 103 -3.03 19.54 -7.42
C ILE A 103 -2.33 19.62 -6.06
N ASP A 104 -1.97 20.84 -5.68
CA ASP A 104 -1.57 21.17 -4.32
C ASP A 104 -2.81 21.21 -3.42
N GLY A 105 -2.73 20.64 -2.22
CA GLY A 105 -3.86 20.71 -1.30
C GLY A 105 -3.73 19.83 -0.06
N GLU A 106 -4.79 19.87 0.74
CA GLU A 106 -4.95 19.06 1.95
C GLU A 106 -5.67 17.74 1.62
N VAL A 107 -5.21 16.66 2.23
CA VAL A 107 -5.70 15.30 2.00
C VAL A 107 -6.82 14.95 2.96
N GLU A 108 -7.94 14.45 2.43
CA GLU A 108 -9.07 13.91 3.19
C GLU A 108 -9.36 12.47 2.75
N PHE A 109 -9.57 11.57 3.70
CA PHE A 109 -9.87 10.17 3.40
C PHE A 109 -11.38 9.97 3.27
N GLY A 110 -11.80 9.57 2.07
CA GLY A 110 -13.16 9.19 1.79
C GLY A 110 -13.49 7.74 2.14
N LYS A 111 -14.69 7.33 1.72
CA LYS A 111 -15.20 5.97 1.91
C LYS A 111 -14.45 4.96 1.02
N ILE A 112 -14.39 3.72 1.48
CA ILE A 112 -13.89 2.60 0.67
C ILE A 112 -14.95 2.24 -0.37
N LYS A 113 -14.56 2.22 -1.64
CA LYS A 113 -15.40 1.84 -2.79
C LYS A 113 -14.74 0.72 -3.57
N ARG A 114 -15.35 -0.47 -3.55
CA ARG A 114 -14.92 -1.65 -4.33
C ARG A 114 -13.41 -1.96 -4.17
N GLY A 115 -12.92 -1.95 -2.94
CA GLY A 115 -11.50 -2.25 -2.63
C GLY A 115 -10.53 -1.07 -2.80
N ASN A 116 -11.02 0.11 -3.17
CA ASN A 116 -10.22 1.34 -3.23
C ASN A 116 -10.60 2.28 -2.10
N ARG A 117 -9.61 2.90 -1.46
CA ARG A 117 -9.78 4.08 -0.62
C ARG A 117 -9.93 5.31 -1.51
N GLU A 118 -11.04 6.04 -1.36
CA GLU A 118 -11.14 7.39 -1.95
C GLU A 118 -10.25 8.34 -1.15
N ILE A 119 -9.36 9.06 -1.83
CA ILE A 119 -8.53 10.13 -1.27
C ILE A 119 -8.90 11.40 -2.00
N THR A 120 -9.35 12.41 -1.27
CA THR A 120 -9.71 13.72 -1.81
C THR A 120 -8.60 14.70 -1.48
N VAL A 121 -8.11 15.45 -2.47
CA VAL A 121 -7.18 16.56 -2.27
C VAL A 121 -7.95 17.85 -2.53
N THR A 122 -7.95 18.75 -1.55
CA THR A 122 -8.61 20.05 -1.64
C THR A 122 -7.58 21.17 -1.65
N SER A 123 -7.53 21.91 -2.75
CA SER A 123 -6.67 23.09 -2.89
C SER A 123 -7.22 24.27 -2.08
N LYS A 124 -6.33 25.19 -1.67
CA LYS A 124 -6.69 26.45 -1.00
C LYS A 124 -7.61 27.35 -1.84
N ILE A 125 -7.64 27.14 -3.14
CA ILE A 125 -8.46 27.91 -4.10
C ILE A 125 -9.84 27.25 -4.29
N GLY A 126 -10.11 26.14 -3.60
CA GLY A 126 -11.40 25.42 -3.65
C GLY A 126 -11.49 24.36 -4.76
N GLU A 127 -10.41 24.11 -5.50
CA GLU A 127 -10.36 22.98 -6.44
C GLU A 127 -10.28 21.66 -5.67
N ILE A 128 -11.13 20.70 -6.02
CA ILE A 128 -11.22 19.40 -5.37
C ILE A 128 -10.94 18.31 -6.41
N LYS A 129 -9.96 17.44 -6.12
CA LYS A 129 -9.70 16.24 -6.92
C LYS A 129 -9.78 14.98 -6.08
N LYS A 130 -10.31 13.93 -6.70
CA LYS A 130 -10.55 12.63 -6.05
C LYS A 130 -9.75 11.54 -6.72
N TYR A 131 -9.08 10.75 -5.90
CA TYR A 131 -8.23 9.64 -6.30
C TYR A 131 -8.76 8.35 -5.68
N LEU A 132 -8.80 7.28 -6.46
CA LEU A 132 -9.17 5.95 -5.97
C LEU A 132 -7.89 5.13 -5.79
N VAL A 133 -7.40 5.02 -4.57
CA VAL A 133 -6.19 4.27 -4.25
C VAL A 133 -6.55 2.84 -3.83
N PRO A 134 -6.10 1.80 -4.55
CA PRO A 134 -6.33 0.42 -4.15
C PRO A 134 -5.78 0.16 -2.75
N LEU A 135 -6.56 -0.50 -1.89
CA LEU A 135 -6.12 -0.84 -0.53
C LEU A 135 -5.05 -1.95 -0.51
N SER A 136 -4.86 -2.64 -1.65
CA SER A 136 -3.74 -3.54 -1.87
C SER A 136 -2.40 -2.82 -2.00
N LYS A 137 -2.42 -1.52 -2.33
CA LYS A 137 -1.25 -0.65 -2.39
C LYS A 137 -0.99 0.00 -1.05
N GLN A 138 0.27 0.35 -0.81
CA GLN A 138 0.63 1.12 0.36
C GLN A 138 0.27 2.60 0.10
N ILE A 139 -0.66 3.13 0.90
CA ILE A 139 -0.96 4.55 0.94
C ILE A 139 0.18 5.27 1.66
N LEU A 140 0.73 6.31 1.04
CA LEU A 140 1.92 7.04 1.52
C LEU A 140 1.60 8.32 2.28
N VAL A 141 0.33 8.72 2.29
CA VAL A 141 -0.17 9.96 2.91
C VAL A 141 -1.11 9.65 4.06
N GLN A 142 -1.31 10.62 4.94
CA GLN A 142 -2.27 10.58 6.04
C GLN A 142 -3.37 11.63 5.87
N GLU A 143 -4.40 11.53 6.70
CA GLU A 143 -5.49 12.50 6.76
C GLU A 143 -5.00 13.84 7.31
N ASN A 144 -5.38 14.94 6.65
CA ASN A 144 -4.90 16.31 6.85
C ASN A 144 -3.44 16.57 6.44
N ASP A 145 -2.79 15.65 5.71
CA ASP A 145 -1.50 15.94 5.11
C ASP A 145 -1.63 16.99 4.00
N TYR A 146 -0.65 17.90 3.91
CA TYR A 146 -0.54 18.81 2.79
C TYR A 146 0.39 18.22 1.72
N VAL A 147 -0.16 17.97 0.53
CA VAL A 147 0.59 17.43 -0.62
C VAL A 147 0.73 18.47 -1.72
N ARG A 148 1.80 18.34 -2.52
CA ARG A 148 1.98 19.12 -3.75
C ARG A 148 1.57 18.32 -4.97
N ALA A 149 1.24 19.00 -6.07
CA ALA A 149 1.14 18.38 -7.38
C ALA A 149 2.43 17.60 -7.69
N GLY A 150 2.28 16.37 -8.17
CA GLY A 150 3.38 15.42 -8.35
C GLY A 150 3.69 14.55 -7.12
N THR A 151 3.07 14.78 -5.96
CA THR A 151 3.30 13.94 -4.77
C THR A 151 2.59 12.59 -4.94
N PRO A 152 3.30 11.45 -4.80
CA PRO A 152 2.69 10.12 -4.86
C PRO A 152 1.83 9.85 -3.62
N LEU A 153 0.57 9.48 -3.82
CA LEU A 153 -0.39 9.07 -2.79
C LEU A 153 -0.28 7.58 -2.48
N SER A 154 0.24 6.78 -3.41
CA SER A 154 0.49 5.34 -3.24
C SER A 154 1.91 4.96 -3.65
N ASP A 155 2.37 3.80 -3.21
CA ASP A 155 3.56 3.17 -3.75
C ASP A 155 3.43 2.86 -5.25
N GLY A 156 4.59 2.61 -5.88
CA GLY A 156 4.72 2.37 -7.32
C GLY A 156 5.62 3.40 -7.99
N ALA A 157 5.79 3.26 -9.30
CA ALA A 157 6.54 4.20 -10.13
C ALA A 157 5.60 5.24 -10.73
N VAL A 158 6.02 6.51 -10.73
CA VAL A 158 5.27 7.59 -11.38
C VAL A 158 5.19 7.33 -12.89
N THR A 159 4.01 7.50 -13.45
CA THR A 159 3.75 7.34 -14.89
C THR A 159 4.36 8.51 -15.67
N PRO A 160 4.91 8.28 -16.87
CA PRO A 160 5.37 9.38 -17.73
C PRO A 160 4.21 10.19 -18.31
N SER A 161 3.04 9.55 -18.45
CA SER A 161 1.77 10.13 -18.90
C SER A 161 0.95 10.69 -17.75
#